data_AF-A0A9P9RZE4-F1
#
_entry.id   AF-A0A9P9RZE4-F1
#
_cell.length_a   1.000
_cell.length_b   1.000
_cell.length_c   1.000
_cell.angle_alpha   90.00
_cell.angle_beta   90.00
_cell.angle_gamma   90.00
#
_symmetry.space_group_name_H-M   'P 1'
#
loop_
_entity.id
_entity.type
_entity.pdbx_description
1 polymer ?
#
loop_
_entity_poly.entity_id
_entity_poly.type
_entity_poly.pdbx_seq_one_letter_code
_entity_poly.pdbx_strand_id
1 'polypeptide(L)'
;MRISKFICSVAVLAVTVSSSPAKWFDLHWIEGRASDAATLVNARANPQLRIMVAGASIASGYLSSDGNGFRLGLEEALVAAGNDVQMVGTVRTGTMKDNAYEAKPGLRIDEVIAKVDAALPKISPLPNIVLVQVGANDLGQNFKVDTMQDRISTLVDHLYAAIPDVNVVLSTLLPSGKTESGVLVYNAKLRGVVEAQNKKDRHVYLADVHSSDFSMADILPLPDGTHPTDAGYAKMAQVYANVVLEIVKARFAPPITSTSSQTTNASPNPVSEAPTQSSSSSQAQKQVASATSTSATMSTATQIAKELPSSTTVSNLPASTSNSASTPSTSAPPKNGSVSSFSQPGSLITAVIMLAWAVPLFAI
;
A
#
# COMPACT_ATOMS: atom_id res chain seq x y z
N MET A 1 21.55 0.41 -76.30
CA MET A 1 20.71 -0.61 -75.63
C MET A 1 20.58 -0.20 -74.16
N ARG A 2 19.35 -0.05 -73.62
CA ARG A 2 19.14 0.49 -72.26
C ARG A 2 19.25 -0.64 -71.22
N ILE A 3 19.99 -0.40 -70.12
CA ILE A 3 19.91 -1.23 -68.92
C ILE A 3 19.32 -0.38 -67.80
N SER A 4 18.04 -0.60 -67.50
CA SER A 4 17.36 0.00 -66.37
C SER A 4 17.84 -0.65 -65.07
N LYS A 5 18.24 0.15 -64.08
CA LYS A 5 18.35 -0.32 -62.69
C LYS A 5 17.13 0.15 -61.93
N PHE A 6 16.20 -0.78 -61.68
CA PHE A 6 15.05 -0.52 -60.82
C PHE A 6 15.51 -0.23 -59.39
N ILE A 7 15.01 0.86 -58.83
CA ILE A 7 15.13 1.16 -57.40
C ILE A 7 14.00 0.40 -56.70
N CYS A 8 14.36 -0.59 -55.88
CA CYS A 8 13.38 -1.34 -55.09
C CYS A 8 13.18 -0.63 -53.74
N SER A 9 12.17 0.25 -53.67
CA SER A 9 11.79 0.90 -52.42
C SER A 9 11.13 -0.10 -51.47
N VAL A 10 11.85 -0.54 -50.44
CA VAL A 10 11.26 -1.29 -49.33
C VAL A 10 10.50 -0.31 -48.44
N ALA A 11 9.18 -0.25 -48.60
CA ALA A 11 8.32 0.46 -47.67
C ALA A 11 8.24 -0.31 -46.34
N VAL A 12 8.96 0.16 -45.33
CA VAL A 12 8.82 -0.34 -43.96
C VAL A 12 7.47 0.15 -43.43
N LEU A 13 6.48 -0.75 -43.38
CA LEU A 13 5.19 -0.47 -42.75
C LEU A 13 5.37 -0.48 -41.23
N ALA A 14 5.72 0.66 -40.66
CA ALA A 14 5.80 0.85 -39.22
C ALA A 14 4.39 0.81 -38.61
N VAL A 15 3.95 -0.37 -38.17
CA VAL A 15 2.73 -0.52 -37.37
C VAL A 15 3.02 -0.02 -35.95
N THR A 16 2.84 1.28 -35.73
CA THR A 16 2.87 1.87 -34.39
C THR A 16 1.61 1.47 -33.64
N VAL A 17 1.70 0.42 -32.82
CA VAL A 17 0.64 0.09 -31.84
C VAL A 17 0.70 1.11 -30.71
N SER A 18 0.01 2.24 -30.89
CA SER A 18 -0.23 3.21 -29.83
C SER A 18 -1.27 2.66 -28.86
N SER A 19 -0.84 1.93 -27.84
CA SER A 19 -1.70 1.51 -26.73
C SER A 19 -1.98 2.69 -25.80
N SER A 20 -2.98 3.50 -26.13
CA SER A 20 -3.49 4.55 -25.24
C SER A 20 -4.04 3.92 -23.94
N PRO A 21 -3.67 4.41 -22.73
CA PRO A 21 -4.12 3.80 -21.46
C PRO A 21 -5.64 3.85 -21.22
N ALA A 22 -6.37 4.71 -21.94
CA ALA A 22 -7.75 5.11 -21.65
C ALA A 22 -8.86 4.11 -22.05
N LYS A 23 -8.61 2.78 -22.01
CA LYS A 23 -9.61 1.75 -22.39
C LYS A 23 -9.87 0.65 -21.36
N TRP A 24 -9.33 0.77 -20.15
CA TRP A 24 -9.48 -0.25 -19.09
C TRP A 24 -10.67 -0.01 -18.15
N PHE A 25 -11.29 1.18 -18.18
CA PHE A 25 -12.45 1.52 -17.37
C PHE A 25 -13.59 1.99 -18.27
N ASP A 26 -14.56 1.12 -18.52
CA ASP A 26 -15.84 1.47 -19.13
C ASP A 26 -16.96 1.00 -18.18
N LEU A 27 -17.59 1.95 -17.49
CA LEU A 27 -18.68 1.73 -16.54
C LEU A 27 -19.86 2.62 -16.96
N HIS A 28 -20.91 1.99 -17.49
CA HIS A 28 -22.12 2.68 -17.91
C HIS A 28 -22.88 3.26 -16.72
N TRP A 29 -22.98 4.59 -16.66
CA TRP A 29 -23.91 5.30 -15.78
C TRP A 29 -25.22 5.60 -16.50
N ILE A 30 -26.35 5.49 -15.79
CA ILE A 30 -27.69 5.79 -16.31
C ILE A 30 -28.12 7.17 -15.81
N GLU A 31 -28.49 8.05 -16.74
CA GLU A 31 -28.90 9.44 -16.50
C GLU A 31 -30.37 9.54 -16.02
N GLY A 32 -30.66 10.40 -15.02
CA GLY A 32 -32.03 10.53 -14.49
C GLY A 32 -32.26 11.59 -13.41
N ARG A 33 -32.54 12.84 -13.84
CA ARG A 33 -33.36 13.93 -13.22
C ARG A 33 -34.13 13.62 -11.90
N ALA A 34 -34.49 14.55 -11.01
CA ALA A 34 -34.23 15.98 -10.72
C ALA A 34 -35.15 16.35 -9.51
N SER A 35 -35.00 17.44 -8.75
CA SER A 35 -33.97 18.50 -8.67
C SER A 35 -33.81 19.10 -7.25
N ASP A 36 -34.88 19.16 -6.45
CA ASP A 36 -35.05 20.07 -5.29
C ASP A 36 -34.19 19.78 -4.03
N ALA A 37 -33.17 18.94 -4.13
CA ALA A 37 -32.27 18.60 -3.03
C ALA A 37 -31.05 19.56 -2.90
N ALA A 38 -30.97 20.59 -3.73
CA ALA A 38 -29.73 21.33 -4.03
C ALA A 38 -29.06 22.07 -2.85
N THR A 39 -29.78 22.41 -1.78
CA THR A 39 -29.27 23.33 -0.73
C THR A 39 -28.82 22.64 0.56
N LEU A 40 -29.13 21.35 0.75
CA LEU A 40 -28.71 20.58 1.95
C LEU A 40 -27.78 19.38 1.63
N VAL A 41 -27.54 19.08 0.36
CA VAL A 41 -26.66 17.98 -0.09
C VAL A 41 -25.18 18.41 -0.21
N ASN A 42 -24.89 19.70 -0.11
CA ASN A 42 -23.65 20.35 -0.58
C ASN A 42 -22.40 20.14 0.30
N ALA A 43 -22.27 19.00 1.00
CA ALA A 43 -21.11 18.67 1.84
C ALA A 43 -20.75 17.17 1.95
N ARG A 44 -21.40 16.25 1.22
CA ARG A 44 -21.06 14.80 1.34
C ARG A 44 -21.32 13.90 0.12
N ALA A 45 -21.06 14.41 -1.08
CA ALA A 45 -20.81 13.57 -2.26
C ALA A 45 -19.32 13.67 -2.61
N ASN A 46 -18.58 12.56 -2.50
CA ASN A 46 -17.14 12.43 -2.76
C ASN A 46 -16.23 13.45 -2.01
N PRO A 47 -15.90 13.21 -0.72
CA PRO A 47 -14.87 13.99 -0.03
C PRO A 47 -13.50 13.75 -0.66
N GLN A 48 -12.68 14.80 -0.78
CA GLN A 48 -11.31 14.73 -1.29
C GLN A 48 -10.48 13.67 -0.55
N LEU A 49 -9.81 12.82 -1.34
CA LEU A 49 -8.92 11.76 -0.86
C LEU A 49 -7.54 12.37 -0.59
N ARG A 50 -7.19 12.55 0.68
CA ARG A 50 -5.89 13.06 1.12
C ARG A 50 -5.03 11.89 1.52
N ILE A 51 -4.15 11.47 0.60
CA ILE A 51 -3.42 10.20 0.66
C ILE A 51 -1.97 10.47 1.08
N MET A 52 -1.57 9.95 2.24
CA MET A 52 -0.16 9.93 2.64
C MET A 52 0.44 8.56 2.32
N VAL A 53 1.51 8.54 1.51
CA VAL A 53 2.31 7.32 1.29
C VAL A 53 3.50 7.34 2.26
N ALA A 54 3.44 6.50 3.29
CA ALA A 54 4.44 6.39 4.34
C ALA A 54 5.27 5.11 4.20
N GLY A 55 6.58 5.18 4.48
CA GLY A 55 7.42 3.98 4.44
C GLY A 55 8.88 4.20 4.07
N ALA A 56 9.44 3.23 3.33
CA ALA A 56 10.86 3.20 3.00
C ALA A 56 11.15 3.38 1.49
N SER A 57 12.14 2.67 0.93
CA SER A 57 12.59 2.82 -0.46
C SER A 57 11.50 2.51 -1.49
N ILE A 58 10.77 1.40 -1.30
CA ILE A 58 9.67 1.00 -2.17
C ILE A 58 8.54 2.05 -2.13
N ALA A 59 8.12 2.50 -0.95
CA ALA A 59 7.15 3.59 -0.79
C ALA A 59 7.60 4.91 -1.45
N SER A 60 8.90 5.20 -1.51
CA SER A 60 9.43 6.39 -2.17
C SER A 60 9.48 6.30 -3.71
N GLY A 61 9.33 5.11 -4.29
CA GLY A 61 9.56 4.87 -5.72
C GLY A 61 11.04 4.74 -6.09
N TYR A 62 11.89 4.30 -5.16
CA TYR A 62 13.32 4.12 -5.41
C TYR A 62 13.55 3.14 -6.58
N LEU A 63 14.43 3.53 -7.51
CA LEU A 63 14.77 2.85 -8.78
C LEU A 63 13.64 2.75 -9.83
N SER A 64 12.48 3.36 -9.60
CA SER A 64 11.54 3.63 -10.72
C SER A 64 12.15 4.65 -11.69
N SER A 65 11.86 4.52 -12.98
CA SER A 65 12.43 5.39 -14.02
C SER A 65 12.00 6.85 -13.92
N ASP A 66 10.84 7.12 -13.30
CA ASP A 66 10.25 8.44 -13.12
C ASP A 66 10.40 9.00 -11.69
N GLY A 67 10.90 8.19 -10.76
CA GLY A 67 11.01 8.50 -9.33
C GLY A 67 9.69 8.56 -8.57
N ASN A 68 8.56 8.22 -9.19
CA ASN A 68 7.23 8.21 -8.56
C ASN A 68 6.92 6.84 -7.94
N GLY A 69 7.42 5.75 -8.54
CA GLY A 69 7.02 4.38 -8.20
C GLY A 69 5.53 4.18 -8.43
N PHE A 70 4.83 3.55 -7.48
CA PHE A 70 3.38 3.31 -7.61
C PHE A 70 2.52 4.56 -7.42
N ARG A 71 3.09 5.70 -6.99
CA ARG A 71 2.32 6.89 -6.58
C ARG A 71 1.54 7.53 -7.73
N LEU A 72 2.14 7.65 -8.91
CA LEU A 72 1.50 8.23 -10.09
C LEU A 72 0.34 7.37 -10.58
N GLY A 73 0.57 6.07 -10.82
CA GLY A 73 -0.48 5.17 -11.28
C GLY A 73 -1.66 5.03 -10.29
N LEU A 74 -1.40 5.21 -8.99
CA LEU A 74 -2.43 5.28 -7.95
C LEU A 74 -3.27 6.56 -8.08
N GLU A 75 -2.62 7.72 -8.17
CA GLU A 75 -3.30 9.02 -8.37
C GLU A 75 -4.16 8.98 -9.63
N GLU A 76 -3.58 8.57 -10.77
CA GLU A 76 -4.24 8.49 -12.06
C GLU A 76 -5.45 7.55 -12.04
N ALA A 77 -5.34 6.36 -11.44
CA ALA A 77 -6.46 5.41 -11.34
C ALA A 77 -7.62 5.95 -10.48
N LEU A 78 -7.31 6.65 -9.39
CA LEU A 78 -8.33 7.23 -8.50
C LEU A 78 -9.02 8.45 -9.13
N VAL A 79 -8.26 9.31 -9.83
CA VAL A 79 -8.80 10.44 -10.59
C VAL A 79 -9.65 9.95 -11.76
N ALA A 80 -9.20 8.92 -12.49
CA ALA A 80 -9.99 8.30 -13.56
C ALA A 80 -11.31 7.68 -13.06
N ALA A 81 -11.34 7.21 -11.80
CA ALA A 81 -12.54 6.75 -11.13
C ALA A 81 -13.44 7.88 -10.56
N GLY A 82 -13.14 9.15 -10.86
CA GLY A 82 -13.98 10.31 -10.50
C GLY A 82 -13.76 10.87 -9.10
N ASN A 83 -12.60 10.60 -8.47
CA ASN A 83 -12.27 11.11 -7.15
C ASN A 83 -11.39 12.38 -7.25
N ASP A 84 -11.64 13.34 -6.36
CA ASP A 84 -10.67 14.41 -6.09
C ASP A 84 -9.56 13.86 -5.18
N VAL A 85 -8.31 13.94 -5.62
CA VAL A 85 -7.15 13.33 -4.96
C VAL A 85 -6.12 14.41 -4.65
N GLN A 86 -5.60 14.36 -3.43
CA GLN A 86 -4.44 15.13 -2.99
C GLN A 86 -3.44 14.18 -2.33
N MET A 87 -2.22 14.14 -2.83
CA MET A 87 -1.11 13.47 -2.17
C MET A 87 -0.58 14.38 -1.05
N VAL A 88 -0.31 13.84 0.14
CA VAL A 88 0.16 14.63 1.28
C VAL A 88 1.41 14.02 1.94
N GLY A 89 2.29 14.91 2.41
CA GLY A 89 3.59 14.54 2.95
C GLY A 89 4.57 15.71 2.95
N THR A 90 5.67 15.58 3.69
CA THR A 90 6.73 16.58 3.78
C THR A 90 7.83 16.38 2.73
N VAL A 91 7.92 15.21 2.11
CA VAL A 91 8.88 14.89 1.04
C VAL A 91 8.22 15.09 -0.32
N ARG A 92 8.97 15.62 -1.30
CA ARG A 92 8.53 15.80 -2.69
C ARG A 92 9.61 15.35 -3.66
N THR A 93 9.34 14.29 -4.43
CA THR A 93 10.25 13.71 -5.43
C THR A 93 9.47 12.95 -6.50
N GLY A 94 10.06 12.83 -7.69
CA GLY A 94 9.44 12.23 -8.87
C GLY A 94 8.78 13.26 -9.78
N THR A 95 8.45 12.84 -11.00
CA THR A 95 7.92 13.69 -12.07
C THR A 95 6.41 13.98 -11.98
N MET A 96 5.65 13.27 -11.13
CA MET A 96 4.22 13.49 -10.97
C MET A 96 3.90 14.91 -10.46
N LYS A 97 2.71 15.41 -10.75
CA LYS A 97 2.32 16.78 -10.38
C LYS A 97 2.14 16.92 -8.86
N ASP A 98 1.38 16.03 -8.23
CA ASP A 98 1.21 16.03 -6.78
C ASP A 98 2.17 15.04 -6.11
N ASN A 99 3.46 15.36 -6.15
CA ASN A 99 4.53 14.44 -5.76
C ASN A 99 4.81 14.34 -4.25
N ALA A 100 3.85 14.68 -3.39
CA ALA A 100 4.03 14.68 -1.94
C ALA A 100 3.89 13.27 -1.33
N TYR A 101 4.78 12.93 -0.38
CA TYR A 101 4.75 11.66 0.33
C TYR A 101 5.61 11.71 1.61
N GLU A 102 5.63 10.64 2.40
CA GLU A 102 6.31 10.57 3.69
C GLU A 102 7.16 9.30 3.85
N ALA A 103 8.02 9.03 2.87
CA ALA A 103 8.92 7.87 2.88
C ALA A 103 10.40 8.25 2.76
N LYS A 104 11.30 7.37 3.21
CA LYS A 104 12.76 7.53 3.07
C LYS A 104 13.46 6.18 2.87
N PRO A 105 14.28 6.00 1.81
CA PRO A 105 15.07 4.78 1.61
C PRO A 105 15.88 4.36 2.83
N GLY A 106 16.00 3.04 3.03
CA GLY A 106 16.76 2.42 4.12
C GLY A 106 16.07 2.35 5.49
N LEU A 107 14.96 3.06 5.71
CA LEU A 107 14.31 3.08 7.02
C LEU A 107 13.61 1.76 7.37
N ARG A 108 13.75 1.35 8.64
CA ARG A 108 13.00 0.28 9.30
C ARG A 108 11.67 0.77 9.86
N ILE A 109 10.82 -0.15 10.34
CA ILE A 109 9.50 0.19 10.93
C ILE A 109 9.63 1.24 12.06
N ASP A 110 10.58 1.08 12.98
CA ASP A 110 10.81 2.03 14.10
C ASP A 110 11.21 3.43 13.63
N GLU A 111 11.99 3.53 12.55
CA GLU A 111 12.43 4.80 12.00
C GLU A 111 11.32 5.47 11.16
N VAL A 112 10.43 4.68 10.55
CA VAL A 112 9.22 5.18 9.88
C VAL A 112 8.22 5.74 10.89
N ILE A 113 8.05 5.13 12.08
CA ILE A 113 7.26 5.71 13.18
C ILE A 113 7.79 7.11 13.52
N ALA A 114 9.08 7.22 13.84
CA ALA A 114 9.70 8.49 14.19
C ALA A 114 9.62 9.54 13.05
N LYS A 115 9.68 9.10 11.78
CA LYS A 115 9.50 9.98 10.61
C LYS A 115 8.07 10.49 10.48
N VAL A 116 7.07 9.62 10.65
CA VAL A 116 5.64 9.98 10.60
C VAL A 116 5.28 10.93 11.73
N ASP A 117 5.68 10.63 12.97
CA ASP A 117 5.44 11.49 14.14
C ASP A 117 6.04 12.89 13.94
N ALA A 118 7.25 12.97 13.36
CA ALA A 118 7.92 14.24 13.07
C ALA A 118 7.33 14.98 11.85
N ALA A 119 6.49 14.34 11.04
CA ALA A 119 5.91 14.88 9.81
C ALA A 119 4.47 15.36 9.99
N LEU A 120 3.63 14.59 10.68
CA LEU A 120 2.19 14.88 10.83
C LEU A 120 1.89 16.31 11.33
N PRO A 121 2.58 16.89 12.34
CA PRO A 121 2.35 18.27 12.78
C PRO A 121 2.67 19.36 11.73
N LYS A 122 3.32 18.99 10.62
CA LYS A 122 3.70 19.88 9.52
C LYS A 122 2.83 19.68 8.27
N ILE A 123 1.96 18.67 8.26
CA ILE A 123 1.09 18.33 7.14
C ILE A 123 -0.27 18.99 7.37
N SER A 124 -0.66 19.90 6.49
CA SER A 124 -1.98 20.51 6.49
C SER A 124 -2.45 20.69 5.04
N PRO A 125 -3.64 20.17 4.67
CA PRO A 125 -4.55 19.36 5.49
C PRO A 125 -3.99 17.96 5.82
N LEU A 126 -4.40 17.40 6.97
CA LEU A 126 -4.02 16.03 7.39
C LEU A 126 -4.62 14.95 6.44
N PRO A 127 -3.93 13.81 6.24
CA PRO A 127 -4.45 12.71 5.44
C PRO A 127 -5.71 12.10 6.05
N ASN A 128 -6.62 11.61 5.19
CA ASN A 128 -7.73 10.73 5.59
C ASN A 128 -7.50 9.26 5.14
N ILE A 129 -6.46 9.02 4.35
CA ILE A 129 -5.97 7.70 3.96
C ILE A 129 -4.43 7.68 4.11
N VAL A 130 -3.90 6.65 4.76
CA VAL A 130 -2.44 6.44 4.88
C VAL A 130 -2.08 5.06 4.32
N LEU A 131 -1.28 5.05 3.25
CA LEU A 131 -0.74 3.82 2.67
C LEU A 131 0.65 3.56 3.27
N VAL A 132 0.85 2.36 3.81
CA VAL A 132 2.08 1.98 4.52
C VAL A 132 2.79 0.85 3.78
N GLN A 133 4.05 1.08 3.39
CA GLN A 133 4.94 0.06 2.85
C GLN A 133 6.31 0.13 3.55
N VAL A 134 6.54 -0.78 4.50
CA VAL A 134 7.76 -0.87 5.31
C VAL A 134 7.95 -2.30 5.80
N GLY A 135 9.19 -2.67 6.15
CA GLY A 135 9.55 -3.98 6.71
C GLY A 135 10.66 -4.71 5.94
N ALA A 136 10.84 -4.42 4.64
CA ALA A 136 11.93 -5.01 3.85
C ALA A 136 13.32 -4.71 4.43
N ASN A 137 13.51 -3.50 4.97
CA ASN A 137 14.75 -3.09 5.63
C ASN A 137 14.98 -3.82 6.96
N ASP A 138 13.93 -4.11 7.73
CA ASP A 138 14.05 -4.88 8.97
C ASP A 138 14.57 -6.30 8.73
N LEU A 139 14.06 -6.94 7.67
CA LEU A 139 14.55 -8.24 7.20
C LEU A 139 15.99 -8.13 6.65
N GLY A 140 16.24 -7.18 5.75
CA GLY A 140 17.56 -7.00 5.12
C GLY A 140 18.67 -6.55 6.07
N GLN A 141 18.32 -5.87 7.17
CA GLN A 141 19.25 -5.45 8.24
C GLN A 141 19.25 -6.44 9.43
N ASN A 142 18.46 -7.52 9.37
CA ASN A 142 18.25 -8.48 10.45
C ASN A 142 17.93 -7.83 11.82
N PHE A 143 17.08 -6.79 11.81
CA PHE A 143 16.77 -5.99 12.99
C PHE A 143 15.41 -6.35 13.57
N LYS A 144 15.41 -6.98 14.75
CA LYS A 144 14.19 -7.29 15.54
C LYS A 144 13.07 -7.90 14.68
N VAL A 145 13.43 -8.89 13.87
CA VAL A 145 12.52 -9.55 12.89
C VAL A 145 11.32 -10.18 13.60
N ASP A 146 11.55 -10.81 14.76
CA ASP A 146 10.49 -11.49 15.53
C ASP A 146 9.40 -10.57 16.08
N THR A 147 9.65 -9.27 16.18
CA THR A 147 8.72 -8.24 16.70
C THR A 147 8.30 -7.21 15.65
N MET A 148 8.49 -7.49 14.36
CA MET A 148 8.02 -6.61 13.28
C MET A 148 6.50 -6.41 13.32
N GLN A 149 5.72 -7.41 13.73
CA GLN A 149 4.27 -7.31 13.86
C GLN A 149 3.83 -6.35 14.99
N ASP A 150 4.60 -6.31 16.08
CA ASP A 150 4.30 -5.44 17.23
C ASP A 150 4.62 -3.98 16.86
N ARG A 151 5.74 -3.77 16.15
CA ARG A 151 6.17 -2.45 15.67
C ARG A 151 5.24 -1.90 14.58
N ILE A 152 4.74 -2.72 13.65
CA ILE A 152 3.76 -2.24 12.65
C ILE A 152 2.39 -1.98 13.28
N SER A 153 1.99 -2.74 14.32
CA SER A 153 0.83 -2.36 15.15
C SER A 153 1.04 -1.00 15.81
N THR A 154 2.22 -0.76 16.38
CA THR A 154 2.57 0.52 17.04
C THR A 154 2.51 1.69 16.06
N LEU A 155 2.95 1.52 14.81
CA LEU A 155 2.80 2.55 13.76
C LEU A 155 1.32 2.90 13.52
N VAL A 156 0.43 1.90 13.47
CA VAL A 156 -1.02 2.13 13.37
C VAL A 156 -1.56 2.83 14.63
N ASP A 157 -1.09 2.44 15.82
CA ASP A 157 -1.49 3.07 17.08
C ASP A 157 -1.12 4.58 17.10
N HIS A 158 0.06 4.95 16.60
CA HIS A 158 0.50 6.34 16.44
C HIS A 158 -0.35 7.11 15.41
N LEU A 159 -0.61 6.51 14.23
CA LEU A 159 -1.47 7.12 13.21
C LEU A 159 -2.87 7.43 13.74
N TYR A 160 -3.47 6.52 14.52
CA TYR A 160 -4.78 6.72 15.14
C TYR A 160 -4.79 7.75 16.27
N ALA A 161 -3.70 7.86 17.03
CA ALA A 161 -3.56 8.86 18.08
C ALA A 161 -3.44 10.28 17.50
N ALA A 162 -2.74 10.43 16.37
CA ALA A 162 -2.56 11.72 15.69
C ALA A 162 -3.73 12.10 14.77
N ILE A 163 -4.40 11.11 14.18
CA ILE A 163 -5.52 11.30 13.25
C ILE A 163 -6.64 10.30 13.58
N PRO A 164 -7.61 10.69 14.42
CA PRO A 164 -8.79 9.86 14.69
C PRO A 164 -9.52 9.47 13.40
N ASP A 165 -10.06 8.25 13.37
CA ASP A 165 -10.83 7.63 12.27
C ASP A 165 -10.11 7.47 10.91
N VAL A 166 -8.79 7.71 10.85
CA VAL A 166 -8.00 7.61 9.61
C VAL A 166 -8.02 6.20 8.99
N ASN A 167 -8.21 6.10 7.68
CA ASN A 167 -8.13 4.81 6.99
C ASN A 167 -6.66 4.44 6.78
N VAL A 168 -6.21 3.31 7.29
CA VAL A 168 -4.83 2.85 7.12
C VAL A 168 -4.79 1.62 6.23
N VAL A 169 -4.02 1.66 5.16
CA VAL A 169 -3.77 0.52 4.27
C VAL A 169 -2.36 0.00 4.55
N LEU A 170 -2.27 -1.14 5.23
CA LEU A 170 -1.01 -1.86 5.39
C LEU A 170 -0.77 -2.73 4.16
N SER A 171 0.43 -2.68 3.58
CA SER A 171 0.77 -3.55 2.46
C SER A 171 1.75 -4.64 2.85
N THR A 172 1.58 -5.82 2.27
CA THR A 172 2.57 -6.89 2.35
C THR A 172 3.89 -6.46 1.69
N LEU A 173 4.98 -7.15 2.01
CA LEU A 173 6.22 -7.03 1.26
C LEU A 173 6.13 -7.85 -0.02
N LEU A 174 6.64 -7.31 -1.13
CA LEU A 174 6.75 -8.04 -2.40
C LEU A 174 7.70 -9.24 -2.29
N PRO A 175 7.65 -10.20 -3.24
CA PRO A 175 8.62 -11.28 -3.32
C PRO A 175 10.06 -10.77 -3.27
N SER A 176 10.95 -11.48 -2.56
CA SER A 176 12.34 -11.08 -2.39
C SER A 176 13.32 -12.16 -2.86
N GLY A 177 14.30 -11.76 -3.67
CA GLY A 177 15.43 -12.60 -4.03
C GLY A 177 16.41 -12.90 -2.89
N LYS A 178 16.22 -12.28 -1.71
CA LYS A 178 17.15 -12.38 -0.56
C LYS A 178 16.50 -12.78 0.76
N THR A 179 15.29 -12.30 1.05
CA THR A 179 14.67 -12.46 2.38
C THR A 179 13.29 -13.14 2.33
N GLU A 180 13.00 -13.92 1.28
CA GLU A 180 11.67 -14.50 1.02
C GLU A 180 11.08 -15.26 2.22
N SER A 181 11.87 -16.07 2.92
CA SER A 181 11.39 -16.79 4.11
C SER A 181 10.92 -15.84 5.22
N GLY A 182 11.61 -14.72 5.41
CA GLY A 182 11.20 -13.64 6.32
C GLY A 182 10.01 -12.84 5.81
N VAL A 183 9.94 -12.60 4.49
CA VAL A 183 8.81 -11.94 3.82
C VAL A 183 7.52 -12.75 4.04
N LEU A 184 7.55 -14.07 3.80
CA LEU A 184 6.41 -14.96 4.02
C LEU A 184 5.92 -14.94 5.47
N VAL A 185 6.84 -15.04 6.44
CA VAL A 185 6.50 -14.99 7.87
C VAL A 185 5.95 -13.63 8.29
N TYR A 186 6.55 -12.53 7.84
CA TYR A 186 6.07 -11.18 8.15
C TYR A 186 4.71 -10.90 7.50
N ASN A 187 4.52 -11.26 6.23
CA ASN A 187 3.26 -11.09 5.51
C ASN A 187 2.12 -11.90 6.16
N ALA A 188 2.39 -13.10 6.67
CA ALA A 188 1.41 -13.87 7.44
C ALA A 188 1.02 -13.15 8.74
N LYS A 189 2.01 -12.68 9.52
CA LYS A 189 1.76 -11.92 10.75
C LYS A 189 1.04 -10.59 10.50
N LEU A 190 1.36 -9.89 9.41
CA LEU A 190 0.76 -8.59 9.04
C LEU A 190 -0.75 -8.71 8.84
N ARG A 191 -1.23 -9.79 8.20
CA ARG A 191 -2.67 -10.06 8.04
C ARG A 191 -3.37 -10.17 9.41
N GLY A 192 -2.73 -10.86 10.36
CA GLY A 192 -3.19 -10.91 11.76
C GLY A 192 -3.20 -9.54 12.47
N VAL A 193 -2.27 -8.63 12.15
CA VAL A 193 -2.29 -7.25 12.68
C VAL A 193 -3.48 -6.47 12.14
N VAL A 194 -3.81 -6.59 10.85
CA VAL A 194 -4.99 -5.95 10.24
C VAL A 194 -6.27 -6.41 10.97
N GLU A 195 -6.46 -7.71 11.15
CA GLU A 195 -7.58 -8.26 11.93
C GLU A 195 -7.62 -7.75 13.38
N ALA A 196 -6.47 -7.73 14.06
CA ALA A 196 -6.36 -7.32 15.45
C ALA A 196 -6.66 -5.83 15.64
N GLN A 197 -6.31 -4.97 14.68
CA GLN A 197 -6.66 -3.54 14.72
C GLN A 197 -8.14 -3.32 14.38
N ASN A 198 -8.72 -4.06 13.43
CA ASN A 198 -10.15 -3.98 13.11
C ASN A 198 -11.04 -4.43 14.28
N LYS A 199 -10.56 -5.37 15.13
CA LYS A 199 -11.21 -5.75 16.41
C LYS A 199 -11.18 -4.64 17.48
N LYS A 200 -10.50 -3.51 17.24
CA LYS A 200 -10.52 -2.28 18.07
C LYS A 200 -11.37 -1.17 17.42
N ASP A 201 -12.33 -1.55 16.56
CA ASP A 201 -13.19 -0.64 15.77
C ASP A 201 -12.43 0.33 14.85
N ARG A 202 -11.21 -0.06 14.42
CA ARG A 202 -10.38 0.74 13.51
C ARG A 202 -10.63 0.37 12.05
N HIS A 203 -10.29 1.29 11.16
CA HIS A 203 -10.36 1.19 9.71
C HIS A 203 -8.99 0.80 9.12
N VAL A 204 -8.59 -0.46 9.31
CA VAL A 204 -7.33 -0.99 8.77
C VAL A 204 -7.59 -1.99 7.64
N TYR A 205 -6.93 -1.78 6.51
CA TYR A 205 -7.10 -2.52 5.27
C TYR A 205 -5.77 -3.15 4.84
N LEU A 206 -5.83 -4.20 4.03
CA LEU A 206 -4.66 -4.89 3.49
C LEU A 206 -4.53 -4.62 1.98
N ALA A 207 -3.37 -4.16 1.53
CA ALA A 207 -2.99 -4.15 0.12
C ALA A 207 -1.99 -5.28 -0.14
N ASP A 208 -2.47 -6.41 -0.69
CA ASP A 208 -1.62 -7.59 -0.87
C ASP A 208 -0.83 -7.54 -2.18
N VAL A 209 0.45 -7.17 -2.08
CA VAL A 209 1.43 -7.13 -3.18
C VAL A 209 2.35 -8.37 -3.17
N HIS A 210 1.91 -9.43 -2.50
CA HIS A 210 2.50 -10.78 -2.48
C HIS A 210 1.44 -11.83 -2.90
N SER A 211 0.48 -11.44 -3.75
CA SER A 211 -0.47 -12.37 -4.36
C SER A 211 0.22 -13.24 -5.43
N SER A 212 -0.51 -14.21 -5.98
CA SER A 212 -0.10 -14.98 -7.16
C SER A 212 0.21 -14.15 -8.40
N ASP A 213 -0.19 -12.87 -8.42
CA ASP A 213 0.03 -11.95 -9.54
C ASP A 213 1.42 -11.30 -9.48
N PHE A 214 2.13 -11.44 -8.36
CA PHE A 214 3.49 -10.94 -8.15
C PHE A 214 4.51 -12.08 -8.19
N SER A 215 5.67 -11.79 -8.79
CA SER A 215 6.74 -12.75 -9.03
C SER A 215 8.10 -12.08 -9.01
N MET A 216 9.18 -12.85 -9.10
CA MET A 216 10.53 -12.29 -9.28
C MET A 216 10.72 -11.52 -10.60
N ALA A 217 9.81 -11.60 -11.57
CA ALA A 217 9.83 -10.75 -12.77
C ALA A 217 9.37 -9.30 -12.48
N ASP A 218 8.67 -9.09 -11.36
CA ASP A 218 8.22 -7.78 -10.90
C ASP A 218 9.29 -7.05 -10.05
N ILE A 219 10.41 -7.73 -9.78
CA ILE A 219 11.56 -7.25 -9.02
C ILE A 219 12.72 -7.01 -9.98
N LEU A 220 13.44 -5.91 -9.82
CA LEU A 220 14.64 -5.63 -10.61
C LEU A 220 15.69 -6.74 -10.39
N PRO A 221 16.38 -7.20 -11.45
CA PRO A 221 17.43 -8.23 -11.36
C PRO A 221 18.74 -7.66 -10.77
N LEU A 222 18.62 -6.92 -9.67
CA LEU A 222 19.72 -6.31 -8.94
C LEU A 222 20.15 -7.20 -7.75
N PRO A 223 21.39 -7.07 -7.27
CA PRO A 223 21.87 -7.83 -6.12
C PRO A 223 21.09 -7.59 -4.82
N ASP A 224 20.22 -6.58 -4.72
CA ASP A 224 19.36 -6.38 -3.54
C ASP A 224 18.13 -7.30 -3.51
N GLY A 225 17.67 -7.83 -4.66
CA GLY A 225 16.48 -8.67 -4.77
C GLY A 225 15.24 -8.11 -4.06
N THR A 226 15.06 -6.79 -4.04
CA THR A 226 14.07 -6.09 -3.20
C THR A 226 13.27 -5.03 -3.96
N HIS A 227 13.88 -4.28 -4.87
CA HIS A 227 13.21 -3.14 -5.49
C HIS A 227 12.40 -3.53 -6.74
N PRO A 228 11.12 -3.09 -6.87
CA PRO A 228 10.30 -3.42 -8.03
C PRO A 228 10.84 -2.86 -9.35
N THR A 229 10.50 -3.51 -10.45
CA THR A 229 10.54 -2.90 -11.79
C THR A 229 9.43 -1.85 -11.93
N ASP A 230 9.48 -1.01 -12.97
CA ASP A 230 8.37 -0.09 -13.28
C ASP A 230 7.03 -0.84 -13.48
N ALA A 231 7.07 -2.05 -14.06
CA ALA A 231 5.90 -2.91 -14.18
C ALA A 231 5.41 -3.45 -12.83
N GLY A 232 6.34 -3.81 -11.92
CA GLY A 232 6.01 -4.18 -10.55
C GLY A 232 5.36 -3.02 -9.78
N TYR A 233 5.90 -1.81 -9.90
CA TYR A 233 5.30 -0.60 -9.35
C TYR A 233 3.91 -0.31 -9.94
N ALA A 234 3.70 -0.53 -11.24
CA ALA A 234 2.38 -0.39 -11.86
C ALA A 234 1.36 -1.41 -11.33
N LYS A 235 1.75 -2.67 -11.07
CA LYS A 235 0.90 -3.65 -10.39
C LYS A 235 0.56 -3.22 -8.95
N MET A 236 1.54 -2.73 -8.19
CA MET A 236 1.30 -2.20 -6.84
C MET A 236 0.26 -1.06 -6.86
N ALA A 237 0.36 -0.15 -7.84
CA ALA A 237 -0.57 0.96 -8.00
C ALA A 237 -2.01 0.48 -8.16
N GLN A 238 -2.25 -0.57 -8.96
CA GLN A 238 -3.57 -1.18 -9.14
C GLN A 238 -4.10 -1.79 -7.83
N VAL A 239 -3.27 -2.52 -7.07
CA VAL A 239 -3.66 -3.10 -5.78
C VAL A 239 -4.07 -2.00 -4.79
N TYR A 240 -3.27 -0.95 -4.65
CA TYR A 240 -3.61 0.18 -3.76
C TYR A 240 -4.85 0.94 -4.23
N ALA A 241 -5.00 1.20 -5.53
CA ALA A 241 -6.16 1.90 -6.08
C ALA A 241 -7.45 1.12 -5.81
N ASN A 242 -7.45 -0.21 -6.00
CA ASN A 242 -8.60 -1.06 -5.71
C ASN A 242 -9.01 -0.97 -4.23
N VAL A 243 -8.07 -1.11 -3.30
CA VAL A 243 -8.35 -1.00 -1.86
C VAL A 243 -8.86 0.41 -1.49
N VAL A 244 -8.29 1.48 -2.06
CA VAL A 244 -8.78 2.84 -1.82
C VAL A 244 -10.20 3.04 -2.38
N LEU A 245 -10.54 2.48 -3.55
CA LEU A 245 -11.90 2.53 -4.09
C LEU A 245 -12.90 1.73 -3.26
N GLU A 246 -12.49 0.65 -2.59
CA GLU A 246 -13.32 -0.04 -1.58
C GLU A 246 -13.55 0.84 -0.34
N ILE A 247 -12.52 1.54 0.15
CA ILE A 247 -12.67 2.53 1.24
C ILE A 247 -13.67 3.61 0.85
N VAL A 248 -13.58 4.16 -0.38
CA VAL A 248 -14.53 5.16 -0.89
C VAL A 248 -15.96 4.64 -0.87
N LYS A 249 -16.20 3.45 -1.43
CA LYS A 249 -17.53 2.81 -1.46
C LYS A 249 -18.09 2.54 -0.05
N ALA A 250 -17.25 2.14 0.91
CA ALA A 250 -17.69 1.73 2.24
C ALA A 250 -17.79 2.86 3.27
N ARG A 251 -16.97 3.92 3.15
CA ARG A 251 -16.83 4.98 4.17
C ARG A 251 -17.23 6.37 3.69
N PHE A 252 -17.29 6.59 2.39
CA PHE A 252 -17.54 7.91 1.80
C PHE A 252 -18.74 7.96 0.83
N ALA A 253 -19.45 6.84 0.64
CA ALA A 253 -20.71 6.82 -0.11
C ALA A 253 -21.83 7.59 0.61
N PRO A 254 -22.73 8.26 -0.14
CA PRO A 254 -23.95 8.83 0.42
C PRO A 254 -24.87 7.72 0.97
N PRO A 255 -25.79 8.03 1.92
CA PRO A 255 -26.75 7.05 2.42
C PRO A 255 -27.60 6.48 1.28
N ILE A 256 -27.55 5.16 1.08
CA ILE A 256 -28.44 4.49 0.13
C ILE A 256 -29.90 4.69 0.54
N THR A 257 -30.67 5.40 -0.28
CA THR A 257 -32.12 5.53 -0.12
C THR A 257 -32.80 4.21 -0.47
N SER A 258 -32.83 3.29 0.50
CA SER A 258 -33.60 2.05 0.41
C SER A 258 -35.09 2.37 0.44
N THR A 259 -35.76 2.33 -0.71
CA THR A 259 -37.24 2.42 -0.78
C THR A 259 -37.77 1.55 -1.91
N SER A 260 -38.30 0.37 -1.55
CA SER A 260 -39.57 -0.16 -2.08
C SER A 260 -39.86 -1.55 -1.51
N SER A 261 -40.83 -1.62 -0.59
CA SER A 261 -41.94 -2.59 -0.50
C SER A 261 -42.48 -2.56 0.94
N GLN A 262 -43.77 -2.47 1.23
CA GLN A 262 -44.97 -2.49 0.39
C GLN A 262 -46.08 -1.66 1.06
N THR A 263 -46.98 -1.10 0.26
CA THR A 263 -48.19 -0.38 0.72
C THR A 263 -49.29 -1.31 1.21
N THR A 264 -49.94 -0.96 2.32
CA THR A 264 -51.40 -1.09 2.45
C THR A 264 -51.97 0.17 3.10
N ASN A 265 -52.90 0.83 2.40
CA ASN A 265 -53.60 2.03 2.89
C ASN A 265 -54.68 1.68 3.91
N ALA A 266 -54.82 2.48 4.96
CA ALA A 266 -56.08 2.72 5.65
C ALA A 266 -56.16 4.19 6.10
N SER A 267 -57.21 4.88 5.64
CA SER A 267 -57.47 6.32 5.90
C SER A 267 -58.04 6.52 7.31
N PRO A 268 -57.87 7.69 7.97
CA PRO A 268 -58.25 7.87 9.37
C PRO A 268 -59.72 8.24 9.55
N ASN A 269 -60.24 8.05 10.76
CA ASN A 269 -61.39 8.81 11.26
C ASN A 269 -61.27 9.02 12.80
N PRO A 270 -61.68 10.17 13.36
CA PRO A 270 -61.42 10.52 14.76
C PRO A 270 -62.63 10.26 15.67
N VAL A 271 -62.38 9.87 16.93
CA VAL A 271 -63.36 9.94 18.02
C VAL A 271 -62.66 10.35 19.32
N SER A 272 -63.21 11.34 20.00
CA SER A 272 -62.80 11.76 21.35
C SER A 272 -63.32 10.80 22.41
N GLU A 273 -62.56 10.53 23.46
CA GLU A 273 -62.97 10.76 24.86
C GLU A 273 -61.85 10.41 25.86
N ALA A 274 -61.80 11.18 26.95
CA ALA A 274 -61.13 10.84 28.20
C ALA A 274 -62.24 10.68 29.26
N PRO A 275 -62.07 9.96 30.39
CA PRO A 275 -61.20 10.52 31.44
C PRO A 275 -60.54 9.55 32.46
N THR A 276 -59.63 10.13 33.25
CA THR A 276 -59.32 9.88 34.68
C THR A 276 -58.61 8.60 35.20
N GLN A 277 -57.52 8.88 35.95
CA GLN A 277 -57.11 8.29 37.25
C GLN A 277 -56.55 6.85 37.29
N SER A 278 -55.61 6.48 38.18
CA SER A 278 -54.73 7.22 39.11
C SER A 278 -53.60 6.29 39.61
N SER A 279 -52.62 6.81 40.36
CA SER A 279 -51.68 6.11 41.28
C SER A 279 -50.65 5.12 40.67
N SER A 280 -49.43 4.96 41.20
CA SER A 280 -48.73 5.68 42.31
C SER A 280 -47.24 5.36 42.38
N SER A 281 -46.44 6.32 42.88
CA SER A 281 -45.20 6.12 43.68
C SER A 281 -43.97 5.52 42.95
N SER A 282 -42.70 5.82 43.28
CA SER A 282 -42.10 6.43 44.49
C SER A 282 -40.79 7.18 44.17
N GLN A 283 -40.49 8.24 44.95
CA GLN A 283 -39.19 8.59 45.59
C GLN A 283 -37.85 8.56 44.77
N ALA A 284 -36.82 9.37 45.08
CA ALA A 284 -36.72 10.62 45.84
C ALA A 284 -35.35 11.30 45.57
N GLN A 285 -35.35 12.63 45.64
CA GLN A 285 -34.25 13.57 45.95
C GLN A 285 -32.81 13.04 46.17
N LYS A 286 -31.82 13.67 45.51
CA LYS A 286 -30.91 14.60 46.23
C LYS A 286 -30.20 15.63 45.33
N GLN A 287 -29.75 16.71 45.98
CA GLN A 287 -28.96 17.85 45.49
C GLN A 287 -27.55 17.38 45.02
N VAL A 288 -26.67 18.18 44.38
CA VAL A 288 -25.99 19.39 44.93
C VAL A 288 -25.42 20.33 43.85
N ALA A 289 -25.60 21.62 44.13
CA ALA A 289 -24.89 22.87 43.78
C ALA A 289 -23.79 22.99 42.69
N SER A 290 -23.74 24.21 42.18
CA SER A 290 -22.70 24.87 41.36
C SER A 290 -21.42 25.24 42.10
N ALA A 291 -20.29 25.42 41.37
CA ALA A 291 -19.46 26.64 41.40
C ALA A 291 -18.25 26.61 40.42
N THR A 292 -18.28 27.51 39.43
CA THR A 292 -17.26 28.54 39.11
C THR A 292 -15.75 28.25 39.20
N SER A 293 -15.13 28.15 38.01
CA SER A 293 -13.79 28.62 37.55
C SER A 293 -12.67 29.07 38.51
N THR A 294 -11.41 28.74 38.16
CA THR A 294 -10.33 29.74 38.06
C THR A 294 -9.24 29.34 37.04
N SER A 295 -8.58 30.32 36.42
CA SER A 295 -7.48 30.13 35.45
C SER A 295 -6.11 30.00 36.11
N ALA A 296 -5.15 29.36 35.42
CA ALA A 296 -3.73 29.65 35.59
C ALA A 296 -2.99 29.53 34.24
N THR A 297 -2.60 30.68 33.68
CA THR A 297 -1.72 30.81 32.52
C THR A 297 -0.26 30.81 32.97
N MET A 298 0.65 30.19 32.23
CA MET A 298 2.08 30.55 32.24
C MET A 298 2.65 30.29 30.85
N SER A 299 3.31 31.30 30.29
CA SER A 299 4.01 31.24 29.00
C SER A 299 5.46 31.62 29.23
N THR A 300 6.41 30.90 28.63
CA THR A 300 7.74 31.42 28.29
C THR A 300 8.30 30.63 27.11
N ALA A 301 8.92 31.34 26.16
CA ALA A 301 9.57 30.79 24.98
C ALA A 301 11.04 31.24 24.91
N THR A 302 11.76 30.86 23.83
CA THR A 302 13.03 31.46 23.34
C THR A 302 14.33 30.78 23.84
N GLN A 303 15.41 30.55 23.06
CA GLN A 303 15.67 30.28 21.61
C GLN A 303 17.14 29.76 21.42
N ILE A 304 17.39 29.05 20.30
CA ILE A 304 18.59 29.04 19.42
C ILE A 304 20.03 28.87 19.99
N ALA A 305 20.71 27.80 19.54
CA ALA A 305 22.03 27.74 18.84
C ALA A 305 22.28 26.26 18.48
N LYS A 306 22.46 25.79 17.23
CA LYS A 306 23.45 26.06 16.18
C LYS A 306 24.91 25.88 16.61
N GLU A 307 25.47 24.69 16.40
CA GLU A 307 26.81 24.57 15.82
C GLU A 307 27.04 23.24 15.06
N LEU A 308 28.04 23.26 14.19
CA LEU A 308 28.50 22.18 13.32
C LEU A 308 30.01 22.00 13.60
N PRO A 309 30.57 20.80 13.43
CA PRO A 309 31.90 20.78 12.84
C PRO A 309 32.04 19.81 11.66
N SER A 310 32.75 20.27 10.64
CA SER A 310 33.36 19.41 9.62
C SER A 310 34.78 19.07 10.05
N SER A 311 35.24 17.85 9.81
CA SER A 311 36.67 17.63 9.53
C SER A 311 36.87 16.45 8.59
N THR A 312 37.83 16.63 7.69
CA THR A 312 38.27 15.66 6.69
C THR A 312 39.54 15.01 7.18
N THR A 313 39.73 13.70 7.01
CA THR A 313 41.07 13.11 6.87
C THR A 313 41.01 11.88 5.96
N VAL A 314 41.97 11.82 5.05
CA VAL A 314 42.22 10.71 4.11
C VAL A 314 43.47 9.97 4.62
N SER A 315 43.50 8.63 4.53
CA SER A 315 44.66 7.84 4.02
C SER A 315 44.83 6.45 4.67
N ASN A 316 44.99 5.47 3.78
CA ASN A 316 45.94 4.35 3.80
C ASN A 316 45.77 3.16 4.78
N LEU A 317 45.61 1.98 4.16
CA LEU A 317 46.15 0.70 4.60
C LEU A 317 47.67 0.79 4.87
N PRO A 318 48.21 -0.17 5.63
CA PRO A 318 49.06 -1.15 4.93
C PRO A 318 48.61 -2.60 5.13
N ALA A 319 49.05 -3.46 4.22
CA ALA A 319 48.86 -4.91 4.27
C ALA A 319 50.12 -5.63 4.79
N SER A 320 50.07 -6.97 4.81
CA SER A 320 51.14 -7.93 5.18
C SER A 320 51.31 -8.15 6.71
N THR A 321 51.67 -9.34 7.24
CA THR A 321 52.20 -10.58 6.61
C THR A 321 51.63 -11.89 7.20
N SER A 322 51.72 -12.94 6.38
CA SER A 322 51.62 -14.40 6.61
C SER A 322 52.02 -15.02 7.96
N ASN A 323 51.33 -16.12 8.31
CA ASN A 323 51.86 -17.51 8.48
C ASN A 323 50.65 -18.46 8.64
N SER A 324 50.41 -19.54 7.88
CA SER A 324 51.21 -20.71 7.43
C SER A 324 51.24 -21.89 8.42
N ALA A 325 50.52 -22.96 8.05
CA ALA A 325 50.57 -24.35 8.58
C ALA A 325 50.15 -24.56 10.06
N SER A 326 49.67 -25.73 10.51
CA SER A 326 49.75 -27.10 9.95
C SER A 326 48.61 -28.02 10.41
N THR A 327 48.14 -28.94 9.56
CA THR A 327 47.49 -30.21 9.93
C THR A 327 48.56 -31.30 10.13
N PRO A 328 48.31 -32.34 10.96
CA PRO A 328 47.81 -33.65 10.49
C PRO A 328 46.90 -34.34 11.54
N SER A 329 46.20 -35.48 11.40
CA SER A 329 45.74 -36.40 10.34
C SER A 329 44.99 -37.57 11.03
N THR A 330 43.99 -38.16 10.38
CA THR A 330 43.53 -39.59 10.49
C THR A 330 43.16 -40.23 11.85
N SER A 331 41.90 -40.71 11.96
CA SER A 331 41.58 -42.16 12.05
C SER A 331 40.06 -42.45 12.12
N ALA A 332 39.65 -43.62 11.61
CA ALA A 332 38.29 -44.20 11.61
C ALA A 332 38.40 -45.71 11.22
N PRO A 333 37.33 -46.53 11.18
CA PRO A 333 36.35 -46.88 12.23
C PRO A 333 36.20 -48.44 12.35
N PRO A 334 35.18 -48.96 13.08
CA PRO A 334 34.33 -50.05 12.53
C PRO A 334 32.81 -49.84 12.76
N LYS A 335 31.90 -50.10 11.80
CA LYS A 335 31.12 -51.36 11.51
C LYS A 335 30.15 -51.81 12.63
N ASN A 336 28.90 -52.27 12.43
CA ASN A 336 28.10 -52.77 11.28
C ASN A 336 26.62 -52.30 11.42
N GLY A 337 25.84 -52.04 10.35
CA GLY A 337 24.99 -53.01 9.60
C GLY A 337 23.50 -52.60 9.71
N SER A 338 22.52 -52.97 8.86
CA SER A 338 22.49 -53.76 7.61
C SER A 338 21.14 -53.55 6.86
N VAL A 339 21.14 -53.55 5.50
CA VAL A 339 20.02 -53.73 4.52
C VAL A 339 18.72 -52.88 4.66
N SER A 340 17.96 -52.56 3.61
CA SER A 340 17.78 -53.21 2.29
C SER A 340 17.48 -52.22 1.13
N SER A 341 17.65 -52.71 -0.10
CA SER A 341 17.44 -51.99 -1.36
C SER A 341 16.24 -52.53 -2.13
N PHE A 342 15.50 -51.67 -2.84
CA PHE A 342 14.68 -52.08 -4.00
C PHE A 342 14.67 -50.97 -5.06
N SER A 343 14.52 -51.32 -6.34
CA SER A 343 14.92 -50.47 -7.47
C SER A 343 13.90 -50.38 -8.61
N GLN A 344 13.66 -49.14 -9.09
CA GLN A 344 13.25 -48.75 -10.45
C GLN A 344 11.83 -49.17 -10.95
N PRO A 345 11.29 -48.58 -12.06
CA PRO A 345 11.72 -47.36 -12.78
C PRO A 345 10.61 -46.32 -13.11
N GLY A 346 11.05 -45.08 -13.40
CA GLY A 346 10.64 -44.33 -14.60
C GLY A 346 9.30 -43.58 -14.68
N SER A 347 9.37 -42.25 -14.84
CA SER A 347 8.77 -41.54 -15.98
C SER A 347 9.27 -40.09 -16.07
N LEU A 348 9.82 -39.71 -17.22
CA LEU A 348 10.15 -38.31 -17.57
C LEU A 348 9.15 -37.85 -18.62
N ILE A 349 8.38 -36.80 -18.34
CA ILE A 349 7.53 -36.15 -19.35
C ILE A 349 8.18 -34.83 -19.75
N THR A 350 8.90 -34.86 -20.88
CA THR A 350 9.40 -33.67 -21.57
C THR A 350 8.42 -33.33 -22.69
N ALA A 351 7.59 -32.29 -22.48
CA ALA A 351 6.69 -31.80 -23.52
C ALA A 351 7.42 -30.83 -24.47
N VAL A 352 7.97 -31.37 -25.57
CA VAL A 352 8.42 -30.55 -26.71
C VAL A 352 7.24 -30.36 -27.66
N ILE A 353 6.73 -29.13 -27.76
CA ILE A 353 5.82 -28.74 -28.85
C ILE A 353 6.65 -28.02 -29.91
N MET A 354 7.05 -28.75 -30.95
CA MET A 354 7.43 -28.15 -32.23
C MET A 354 6.19 -28.07 -33.12
N LEU A 355 5.90 -26.87 -33.64
CA LEU A 355 4.87 -26.69 -34.67
C LEU A 355 5.42 -25.87 -35.85
N ALA A 356 5.86 -26.59 -36.87
CA ALA A 356 6.08 -26.17 -38.25
C ALA A 356 5.75 -27.43 -39.10
N TRP A 357 5.21 -27.40 -40.32
CA TRP A 357 5.08 -26.38 -41.37
C TRP A 357 3.59 -26.35 -41.85
N ALA A 358 3.11 -25.66 -42.90
CA ALA A 358 3.73 -25.01 -44.05
C ALA A 358 2.82 -23.90 -44.63
N VAL A 359 3.40 -23.01 -45.45
CA VAL A 359 2.69 -22.06 -46.33
C VAL A 359 2.87 -22.54 -47.77
N PRO A 360 1.82 -22.62 -48.61
CA PRO A 360 1.97 -22.91 -50.02
C PRO A 360 2.41 -21.68 -50.81
N LEU A 361 3.43 -21.85 -51.67
CA LEU A 361 3.75 -20.88 -52.72
C LEU A 361 2.66 -20.89 -53.80
N PHE A 362 2.28 -19.71 -54.29
CA PHE A 362 1.65 -19.53 -55.60
C PHE A 362 2.20 -18.27 -56.25
N ALA A 363 2.82 -18.41 -57.42
CA ALA A 363 2.95 -17.36 -58.42
C ALA A 363 3.33 -17.97 -59.78
N ILE A 364 2.56 -17.59 -60.81
CA ILE A 364 2.68 -17.96 -62.25
C ILE A 364 2.17 -19.37 -62.58
#